data_AF-A0A8T2RHS6-F1
#
_entry.id   AF-A0A8T2RHS6-F1
#
_cell.length_a   1.000
_cell.length_b   1.000
_cell.length_c   1.000
_cell.angle_alpha   90.00
_cell.angle_beta   90.00
_cell.angle_gamma   90.00
#
_symmetry.space_group_name_H-M   'P 1'
#
loop_
_entity.id
_entity.type
_entity.pdbx_description
1 polymer ?
#
loop_
_entity_poly.entity_id
_entity_poly.type
_entity_poly.pdbx_seq_one_letter_code
_entity_poly.pdbx_strand_id
1 'polypeptide(L)'
;MEGKGEQDSLLVDFLASIVDYLPVIPDELAEYYLNRSGFDCPDLRVKRMISIATQKFISEIVNDAFQLCKLRQTAPLKEKKDKLSKAWFIEGVILLGWIN
;
A
#
# COMPACT_ATOMS: atom_id res chain seq x y z
N MET A 1 20.57 -16.50 -24.01
CA MET A 1 19.48 -17.25 -23.34
C MET A 1 19.83 -17.48 -21.86
N GLU A 2 20.32 -16.45 -21.17
CA GLU A 2 21.01 -16.63 -19.87
C GLU A 2 20.12 -16.30 -18.65
N GLY A 3 19.05 -15.52 -18.82
CA GLY A 3 18.19 -15.10 -17.71
C GLY A 3 17.14 -16.12 -17.24
N LYS A 4 17.04 -17.31 -17.84
CA LYS A 4 16.03 -18.32 -17.43
C LYS A 4 16.53 -19.24 -16.33
N GLY A 5 17.80 -19.67 -16.39
CA GLY A 5 18.37 -20.55 -15.37
C GLY A 5 18.51 -19.89 -14.00
N GLU A 6 18.79 -18.58 -13.96
CA GLU A 6 18.93 -17.82 -12.71
C GLU A 6 17.59 -17.59 -12.00
N GLN A 7 16.50 -17.38 -12.74
CA GLN A 7 15.16 -17.25 -12.15
C GLN A 7 14.68 -18.58 -11.56
N ASP A 8 14.96 -19.69 -12.26
CA ASP A 8 14.61 -21.02 -11.77
C ASP A 8 15.38 -21.35 -10.49
N SER A 9 16.67 -20.97 -10.38
CA SER A 9 17.44 -21.15 -9.14
C SER A 9 16.89 -20.30 -7.99
N LEU A 10 16.56 -19.03 -8.24
CA LEU A 10 15.97 -18.15 -7.23
C LEU A 10 14.62 -18.65 -6.73
N LEU A 11 13.81 -19.25 -7.61
CA LEU A 11 12.52 -19.83 -7.26
C LEU A 11 12.70 -21.05 -6.35
N VAL A 12 13.66 -21.92 -6.65
CA VAL A 12 13.97 -23.08 -5.81
C VAL A 12 14.41 -22.64 -4.42
N ASP A 13 15.29 -21.65 -4.33
CA ASP A 13 15.75 -21.10 -3.05
C ASP A 13 14.61 -20.45 -2.26
N PHE A 14 13.72 -19.73 -2.94
CA PHE A 14 12.52 -19.17 -2.33
C PHE A 14 11.59 -20.25 -1.78
N LEU A 15 11.29 -21.30 -2.56
CA LEU A 15 10.44 -22.41 -2.12
C LEU A 15 11.08 -23.19 -0.95
N ALA A 16 12.41 -23.29 -0.91
CA ALA A 16 13.12 -23.86 0.22
C ALA A 16 12.90 -23.02 1.48
N SER A 17 13.00 -21.69 1.37
CA SER A 17 12.78 -20.76 2.50
C SER A 17 11.33 -20.71 3.02
N ILE A 18 10.34 -21.04 2.17
CA ILE A 18 8.91 -21.02 2.52
C ILE A 18 8.54 -22.06 3.58
N VAL A 19 9.29 -23.17 3.68
CA VAL A 19 9.00 -24.26 4.63
C VAL A 19 9.13 -23.80 6.08
N ASP A 20 9.93 -22.77 6.35
CA ASP A 20 10.13 -22.27 7.71
C ASP A 20 9.27 -21.03 8.02
N TYR A 21 8.54 -20.51 7.04
CA TYR A 21 7.68 -19.35 7.22
C TYR A 21 6.28 -19.74 7.65
N LEU A 22 5.76 -19.05 8.68
CA LEU A 22 4.35 -19.15 9.11
C LEU A 22 3.58 -17.95 8.55
N PRO A 23 2.83 -18.13 7.45
CA PRO A 23 2.03 -17.05 6.89
C PRO A 23 0.95 -16.56 7.85
N VAL A 24 0.56 -15.29 7.71
CA VAL A 24 -0.57 -14.67 8.44
C VAL A 24 -1.89 -15.43 8.21
N ILE A 25 -2.05 -16.00 7.02
CA ILE A 25 -3.16 -16.90 6.68
C ILE A 25 -2.78 -18.31 7.16
N PRO A 26 -3.57 -18.94 8.05
CA PRO A 26 -3.30 -20.30 8.51
C PRO A 26 -3.34 -21.34 7.39
N ASP A 27 -2.54 -22.40 7.53
CA ASP A 27 -2.40 -23.46 6.52
C ASP A 27 -3.73 -24.22 6.31
N GLU A 28 -4.53 -24.42 7.37
CA GLU A 28 -5.84 -25.07 7.32
C GLU A 28 -6.86 -24.24 6.53
N LEU A 29 -6.76 -22.91 6.64
CA LEU A 29 -7.65 -22.02 5.90
C LEU A 29 -7.33 -22.05 4.40
N ALA A 30 -6.04 -22.04 4.06
CA ALA A 30 -5.59 -22.20 2.69
C ALA A 30 -6.06 -23.55 2.11
N GLU A 31 -5.91 -24.64 2.88
CA GLU A 31 -6.37 -25.97 2.48
C GLU A 31 -7.89 -26.03 2.26
N TYR A 32 -8.69 -25.44 3.16
CA TYR A 32 -10.14 -25.38 3.00
C TYR A 32 -10.55 -24.69 1.69
N TYR A 33 -9.95 -23.54 1.36
CA TYR A 33 -10.29 -22.82 0.12
C TYR A 33 -9.77 -23.52 -1.14
N LEU A 34 -8.61 -24.17 -1.06
CA LEU A 34 -8.08 -24.99 -2.16
C LEU A 34 -8.99 -26.18 -2.45
N ASN A 35 -9.38 -26.93 -1.40
CA ASN A 35 -10.32 -28.05 -1.52
C ASN A 35 -11.68 -27.60 -2.07
N ARG A 36 -12.17 -26.43 -1.64
CA ARG A 36 -13.40 -25.84 -2.18
C ARG A 36 -13.30 -25.50 -3.68
N SER A 37 -12.11 -25.17 -4.17
CA SER A 37 -11.86 -24.96 -5.60
C SER A 37 -11.67 -26.27 -6.40
N GLY A 38 -11.63 -27.42 -5.72
CA GLY A 38 -11.35 -28.73 -6.32
C GLY A 38 -9.86 -29.02 -6.49
N PHE A 39 -8.99 -28.30 -5.79
CA PHE A 39 -7.54 -28.50 -5.81
C PHE A 39 -7.06 -29.04 -4.46
N ASP A 40 -6.62 -30.30 -4.46
CA ASP A 40 -6.00 -30.93 -3.30
C ASP A 40 -4.50 -31.07 -3.54
N CYS A 41 -3.69 -30.55 -2.62
CA CYS A 41 -2.24 -30.62 -2.71
C CYS A 41 -1.63 -30.86 -1.32
N PRO A 42 -0.97 -32.02 -1.11
CA PRO A 42 -0.38 -32.34 0.18
C PRO A 42 0.90 -31.54 0.47
N ASP A 43 1.49 -30.88 -0.52
CA ASP A 43 2.72 -30.12 -0.35
C ASP A 43 2.45 -28.80 0.38
N LEU A 44 2.98 -28.71 1.60
CA LEU A 44 2.91 -27.54 2.46
C LEU A 44 3.51 -26.28 1.81
N ARG A 45 4.54 -26.45 0.97
CA ARG A 45 5.19 -25.33 0.27
C ARG A 45 4.23 -24.63 -0.67
N VAL A 46 3.39 -25.40 -1.36
CA VAL A 46 2.39 -24.86 -2.29
C VAL A 46 1.31 -24.11 -1.51
N LYS A 47 0.79 -24.69 -0.42
CA LYS A 47 -0.20 -24.05 0.45
C LYS A 47 0.30 -22.71 1.02
N ARG A 48 1.56 -22.68 1.49
CA ARG A 48 2.19 -21.47 2.02
C ARG A 48 2.53 -20.45 0.96
N MET A 49 3.01 -20.89 -0.20
CA MET A 49 3.25 -20.00 -1.34
C MET A 49 1.97 -19.25 -1.75
N ILE A 50 0.84 -19.96 -1.86
CA ILE A 50 -0.47 -19.36 -2.18
C ILE A 50 -0.90 -18.37 -1.10
N SER A 51 -0.67 -18.71 0.17
CA SER A 51 -0.96 -17.84 1.31
C SER A 51 -0.15 -16.54 1.26
N ILE A 52 1.15 -16.62 0.98
CA ILE A 52 2.04 -15.46 0.83
C ILE A 52 1.66 -14.63 -0.40
N ALA A 53 1.35 -15.26 -1.53
CA ALA A 53 0.92 -14.56 -2.73
C ALA A 53 -0.37 -13.77 -2.48
N THR A 54 -1.32 -14.36 -1.75
CA THR A 54 -2.56 -13.69 -1.35
C THR A 54 -2.28 -12.49 -0.44
N GLN A 55 -1.39 -12.64 0.53
CA GLN A 55 -0.98 -11.53 1.40
C GLN A 55 -0.32 -10.39 0.63
N LYS A 56 0.57 -10.72 -0.31
CA LYS A 56 1.21 -9.73 -1.18
C LYS A 56 0.18 -9.01 -2.03
N PHE A 57 -0.76 -9.73 -2.64
CA PHE A 57 -1.83 -9.16 -3.44
C PHE A 57 -2.69 -8.16 -2.64
N ILE A 58 -3.12 -8.52 -1.43
CA ILE A 58 -3.88 -7.62 -0.56
C ILE A 58 -3.02 -6.39 -0.19
N SER A 59 -1.74 -6.59 0.11
CA SER A 59 -0.82 -5.51 0.48
C SER A 59 -0.63 -4.50 -0.66
N GLU A 60 -0.56 -4.98 -1.91
CA GLU A 60 -0.45 -4.12 -3.09
C GLU A 60 -1.71 -3.26 -3.26
N ILE A 61 -2.91 -3.85 -3.14
CA ILE A 61 -4.18 -3.10 -3.21
C ILE A 61 -4.25 -2.03 -2.11
N VAL A 62 -3.88 -2.39 -0.87
CA VAL A 62 -3.90 -1.48 0.27
C VAL A 62 -2.90 -0.34 0.08
N ASN A 63 -1.71 -0.64 -0.45
CA ASN A 63 -0.68 0.36 -0.72
C ASN A 63 -1.14 1.36 -1.80
N ASP A 64 -1.77 0.89 -2.87
CA ASP A 64 -2.32 1.77 -3.92
C ASP A 64 -3.43 2.67 -3.36
N ALA A 65 -4.36 2.11 -2.59
CA ALA A 65 -5.40 2.87 -1.91
C ALA A 65 -4.81 3.91 -0.93
N PHE A 66 -3.77 3.53 -0.18
CA PHE A 66 -3.08 4.40 0.75
C PHE A 66 -2.37 5.57 0.04
N GLN A 67 -1.71 5.30 -1.08
CA GLN A 67 -1.05 6.34 -1.88
C GLN A 67 -2.06 7.35 -2.43
N LEU A 68 -3.21 6.89 -2.93
CA LEU A 68 -4.29 7.78 -3.37
C LEU A 68 -4.79 8.68 -2.23
N CYS A 69 -5.00 8.12 -1.04
CA CYS A 69 -5.38 8.88 0.14
C CYS A 69 -4.33 9.93 0.52
N LYS A 70 -3.04 9.57 0.50
CA LYS A 70 -1.93 10.47 0.78
C LYS A 70 -1.91 11.66 -0.18
N LEU A 71 -2.03 11.41 -1.48
CA LEU A 71 -2.05 12.45 -2.51
C LEU A 71 -3.22 13.44 -2.32
N ARG A 72 -4.39 12.95 -1.93
CA ARG A 72 -5.57 13.79 -1.63
C ARG A 72 -5.37 14.69 -0.42
N GLN A 73 -4.65 14.21 0.61
CA GLN A 73 -4.37 15.00 1.81
C GLN A 73 -3.26 16.04 1.59
N THR A 74 -2.34 15.79 0.65
CA THR A 74 -1.28 16.75 0.29
C THR A 74 -1.71 17.80 -0.73
N ALA A 75 -2.92 17.70 -1.29
CA ALA A 75 -3.48 18.75 -2.14
C ALA A 75 -3.67 20.03 -1.28
N PRO A 76 -2.94 21.12 -1.56
CA PRO A 76 -2.96 22.28 -0.68
C PRO A 76 -4.30 22.98 -0.78
N LEU A 77 -5.00 23.10 0.35
CA LEU A 77 -6.06 24.09 0.57
C LEU A 77 -5.45 25.50 0.65
N LYS A 78 -4.66 25.91 -0.35
CA LYS A 78 -4.14 27.28 -0.46
C LYS A 78 -5.04 28.02 -1.43
N GLU A 79 -5.83 28.98 -0.92
CA GLU A 79 -6.02 30.29 -1.58
C GLU A 79 -7.04 31.23 -0.91
N LYS A 80 -7.67 30.89 0.22
CA LYS A 80 -8.67 31.79 0.83
C LYS A 80 -8.20 32.68 1.98
N LYS A 81 -6.99 32.50 2.54
CA LYS A 81 -6.57 33.24 3.74
C LYS A 81 -5.73 34.50 3.47
N ASP A 82 -5.06 34.59 2.32
CA ASP A 82 -4.13 35.69 2.03
C ASP A 82 -4.79 36.92 1.37
N LYS A 83 -6.02 36.79 0.86
CA LYS A 83 -6.80 37.93 0.34
C LYS A 83 -7.51 38.71 1.44
N LEU A 84 -7.83 38.05 2.56
CA LEU A 84 -8.51 38.68 3.70
C LEU A 84 -7.55 39.54 4.53
N SER A 85 -6.28 39.13 4.73
CA SER A 85 -5.34 39.92 5.55
C SER A 85 -4.94 41.26 4.92
N LYS A 86 -4.91 41.33 3.57
CA LYS A 86 -4.57 42.56 2.85
C LYS A 86 -5.68 43.61 2.89
N ALA A 87 -6.95 43.20 2.96
CA ALA A 87 -8.09 44.11 3.03
C ALA A 87 -8.11 44.91 4.34
N TRP A 88 -7.82 44.25 5.48
CA TRP A 88 -7.73 44.92 6.79
C TRP A 88 -6.52 45.84 6.93
N PHE A 89 -5.43 45.59 6.19
CA PHE A 89 -4.22 46.39 6.26
C PHE A 89 -4.39 47.78 5.61
N ILE A 90 -5.22 47.87 4.55
CA ILE A 90 -5.44 49.15 3.85
C ILE A 90 -6.43 50.03 4.64
N GLU A 91 -7.52 49.46 5.18
CA GLU A 91 -8.48 50.22 5.98
C GLU A 91 -7.88 50.75 7.30
N GLY A 92 -7.04 49.95 7.97
CA GLY A 92 -6.40 50.37 9.23
C GLY A 92 -5.36 51.48 9.05
N VAL A 93 -4.61 51.48 7.94
CA VAL A 93 -3.59 52.51 7.65
C VAL A 93 -4.24 53.83 7.21
N ILE A 94 -5.33 53.78 6.45
CA ILE A 94 -6.07 54.98 6.05
C ILE A 94 -6.75 55.65 7.25
N LEU A 95 -7.28 54.89 8.22
CA LEU A 95 -7.96 55.45 9.40
C LEU A 95 -7.01 56.06 10.44
N LEU A 96 -5.76 55.61 10.52
CA LEU A 96 -4.76 56.17 11.46
C LEU A 96 -4.02 57.41 10.91
N GLY A 97 -4.24 57.79 9.65
CA GLY A 97 -3.62 58.94 9.00
C GLY A 97 -4.39 60.26 9.08
N TRP A 98 -5.53 60.32 9.78
CA TRP A 98 -6.35 61.52 9.94
C TRP A 98 -6.39 62.00 11.40
N ILE A 99 -5.24 62.20 12.04
CA ILE A 99 -5.01 63.17 13.12
C ILE A 99 -3.53 63.57 13.02
N ASN A 100 -3.18 64.45 12.09
CA ASN A 100 -2.17 65.52 12.21
C ASN A 100 -2.26 66.41 10.97
#